data_AF-A0A1Y6FMX2-F1
#
_entry.id   AF-A0A1Y6FMX2-F1
#
_cell.length_a   1.000
_cell.length_b   1.000
_cell.length_c   1.000
_cell.angle_alpha   90.00
_cell.angle_beta   90.00
_cell.angle_gamma   90.00
#
_symmetry.space_group_name_H-M   'P 1'
#
loop_
_entity.id
_entity.type
_entity.pdbx_description
1 polymer ?
#
loop_
_entity_poly.entity_id
_entity_poly.type
_entity_poly.pdbx_seq_one_letter_code
_entity_poly.pdbx_strand_id
1 'polypeptide(L)'
;MTLDGYLTFLALVAAIFAIMPPVTRLKLRLVSGHLALWSLLFTSLVFYFQFFDLLAIGCPTLLGNWCPSISKQGPITPAQLSFVAVFIWLGIFASAFVRIRATPRRLGVLATTVERLVESAAYPDLIDLVDADLGLIADCAEGRLPYQQRRARLVGMPKPQQSQALIELTQQRPFQVYGPPRPPAPWYQRLAVAKSRFWAALKRDYVATLPSDTPRRGAASKIVDILCRTHQLTVFIAEHRPAFGARLVRLEIRSASDFSDAFLAELCAKPESALYREVANNQNFDRCGYHIPERNVILHSLFSNANIAERLAVYQPVGEYAIARLNPVNDAAYCASLNSLRDRHWDDHGRWRDPTYMSIRYFDIMVQAAACQGVAWHMWLYYIPSLVEGITKIYDLVESETPQFGEYRTRASYLLYAAFDALSDWVQLAAKVPPGSQHAEPENDRVDHDNGNIPKSAALALGIALRRVIPSDQVDYETKGNLLEVAIRAFRDLPREGGLGRLRQVTIASIAKGGLSGAGADYERTLSDLYGEIDRPWQNDLGDFEQAIGYQRWLHQLR
;
A
#
# COMPACT_ATOMS: atom_id res chain seq x y z
N MET A 1 -10.19 -54.70 5.63
CA MET A 1 -9.09 -54.26 6.49
C MET A 1 -9.14 -55.10 7.75
N THR A 2 -8.02 -55.74 8.12
CA THR A 2 -7.92 -56.51 9.37
C THR A 2 -7.66 -55.59 10.55
N LEU A 3 -7.85 -56.07 11.78
CA LEU A 3 -7.56 -55.31 13.00
C LEU A 3 -6.09 -54.88 13.05
N ASP A 4 -5.17 -55.75 12.63
CA ASP A 4 -3.75 -55.43 12.50
C ASP A 4 -3.53 -54.31 11.48
N GLY A 5 -4.21 -54.35 10.33
CA GLY A 5 -4.13 -53.28 9.32
C GLY A 5 -4.62 -51.92 9.84
N TYR A 6 -5.63 -51.89 10.72
CA TYR A 6 -6.10 -50.67 11.36
C TYR A 6 -5.12 -50.13 12.41
N LEU A 7 -4.52 -51.01 13.22
CA LEU A 7 -3.49 -50.61 14.17
C LEU A 7 -2.25 -50.07 13.46
N THR A 8 -1.81 -50.70 12.36
CA THR A 8 -0.71 -50.20 11.53
C THR A 8 -1.05 -48.83 10.94
N PHE A 9 -2.29 -48.64 10.47
CA PHE A 9 -2.74 -47.34 9.97
C PHE A 9 -2.70 -46.25 11.06
N LEU A 10 -3.22 -46.53 12.26
CA LEU A 10 -3.18 -45.58 13.38
C LEU A 10 -1.74 -45.25 13.80
N ALA A 11 -0.85 -46.24 13.82
CA ALA A 11 0.56 -46.04 14.10
C ALA A 11 1.23 -45.14 13.04
N LEU A 12 0.90 -45.33 11.75
CA LEU A 12 1.37 -44.45 10.68
C LEU A 12 0.85 -43.02 10.83
N VAL A 13 -0.43 -42.84 11.17
CA VAL A 13 -1.00 -41.50 11.42
C VAL A 13 -0.31 -40.81 12.59
N ALA A 14 -0.04 -41.53 13.68
CA ALA A 14 0.71 -41.01 14.83
C ALA A 14 2.14 -40.62 14.46
N ALA A 15 2.83 -41.44 13.65
CA ALA A 15 4.16 -41.13 13.14
C ALA A 15 4.17 -39.89 12.23
N ILE A 16 3.21 -39.78 11.31
CA ILE A 16 3.05 -38.60 10.46
C ILE A 16 2.79 -37.35 11.33
N PHE A 17 1.93 -37.45 12.35
CA PHE A 17 1.66 -36.33 13.26
C PHE A 17 2.89 -35.90 14.07
N ALA A 18 3.76 -36.84 14.45
CA ALA A 18 5.02 -36.53 15.13
C ALA A 18 6.00 -35.77 14.21
N ILE A 19 6.03 -36.11 12.92
CA ILE A 19 6.91 -35.52 11.90
C ILE A 19 6.35 -34.20 11.36
N MET A 20 5.05 -33.94 11.51
CA MET A 20 4.41 -32.74 10.98
C MET A 20 5.06 -31.43 11.49
N PRO A 21 5.22 -30.42 10.61
CA PRO A 21 5.64 -29.08 11.01
C PRO A 21 4.77 -28.51 12.14
N PRO A 22 5.33 -27.69 13.03
CA PRO A 22 4.60 -27.11 14.16
C PRO A 22 3.35 -26.33 13.71
N VAL A 23 3.41 -25.64 12.56
CA VAL A 23 2.27 -24.93 11.95
C VAL A 23 1.13 -25.87 11.59
N THR A 24 1.45 -27.04 11.02
CA THR A 24 0.45 -28.04 10.65
C THR A 24 -0.24 -28.61 11.88
N ARG A 25 0.54 -28.87 12.94
CA ARG A 25 -0.01 -29.29 14.24
C ARG A 25 -0.89 -28.21 14.86
N LEU A 26 -0.53 -26.94 14.72
CA LEU A 26 -1.32 -25.79 15.18
C LEU A 26 -2.63 -25.64 14.39
N LYS A 27 -2.59 -25.76 13.05
CA LYS A 27 -3.78 -25.79 12.18
C LYS A 27 -4.70 -26.97 12.53
N LEU A 28 -4.17 -28.15 12.82
CA LEU A 28 -4.95 -29.30 13.28
C LEU A 28 -5.58 -29.04 14.66
N ARG A 29 -4.85 -28.42 15.60
CA ARG A 29 -5.41 -28.04 16.91
C ARG A 29 -6.59 -27.08 16.76
N LEU A 30 -6.52 -26.14 15.81
CA LEU A 30 -7.62 -25.20 15.51
C LEU A 30 -8.90 -25.90 15.03
N VAL A 31 -8.83 -27.10 14.43
CA VAL A 31 -10.00 -27.84 13.88
C VAL A 31 -10.31 -29.14 14.67
N SER A 32 -9.50 -29.44 15.68
CA SER A 32 -9.50 -30.69 16.45
C SER A 32 -10.87 -31.12 16.95
N GLY A 33 -11.74 -30.20 17.38
CA GLY A 33 -13.06 -30.54 17.92
C GLY A 33 -13.98 -31.28 16.93
N HIS A 34 -14.10 -30.80 15.69
CA HIS A 34 -14.94 -31.46 14.69
C HIS A 34 -14.27 -32.71 14.13
N LEU A 35 -12.95 -32.66 13.92
CA LEU A 35 -12.19 -33.82 13.42
C LEU A 35 -12.23 -34.97 14.44
N ALA A 36 -12.12 -34.69 15.74
CA ALA A 36 -12.23 -35.71 16.79
C ALA A 36 -13.59 -36.41 16.79
N LEU A 37 -14.68 -35.65 16.60
CA LEU A 37 -16.03 -36.22 16.54
C LEU A 37 -16.19 -37.15 15.33
N TRP A 38 -15.74 -36.72 14.15
CA TRP A 38 -15.72 -37.57 12.96
C TRP A 38 -14.82 -38.80 13.14
N SER A 39 -13.61 -38.62 13.67
CA SER A 39 -12.69 -39.73 13.95
C SER A 39 -13.29 -40.75 14.91
N LEU A 40 -13.98 -40.32 15.97
CA LEU A 40 -14.66 -41.21 16.91
C LEU A 40 -15.81 -41.98 16.25
N LEU A 41 -16.60 -41.29 15.42
CA LEU A 41 -17.70 -41.92 14.66
C LEU A 41 -17.17 -42.98 13.69
N PHE A 42 -16.15 -42.67 12.89
CA PHE A 42 -15.58 -43.61 11.93
C PHE A 42 -14.81 -44.74 12.60
N THR A 43 -14.14 -44.47 13.72
CA THR A 43 -13.49 -45.53 14.53
C THR A 43 -14.54 -46.50 15.08
N SER A 44 -15.65 -45.99 15.61
CA SER A 44 -16.77 -46.81 16.08
C SER A 44 -17.39 -47.64 14.96
N LEU A 45 -17.52 -47.05 13.76
CA LEU A 45 -18.01 -47.74 12.56
C LEU A 45 -17.07 -48.87 12.11
N VAL A 46 -15.75 -48.65 12.15
CA VAL A 46 -14.73 -49.67 11.84
C VAL A 46 -14.81 -50.83 12.84
N PHE A 47 -14.92 -50.53 14.14
CA PHE A 47 -15.10 -51.56 15.17
C PHE A 47 -16.40 -52.33 15.01
N TYR A 48 -17.51 -51.66 14.69
CA TYR A 48 -18.79 -52.31 14.42
C TYR A 48 -18.70 -53.32 13.28
N PHE A 49 -18.07 -52.96 12.15
CA PHE A 49 -17.90 -53.88 11.02
C PHE A 49 -16.91 -55.01 11.32
N GLN A 50 -15.89 -54.77 12.14
CA GLN A 50 -14.89 -55.78 12.50
C GLN A 50 -15.44 -56.82 13.48
N PHE A 51 -16.32 -56.41 14.38
CA PHE A 51 -16.97 -57.26 15.38
C PHE A 51 -18.42 -57.63 15.00
N PHE A 52 -18.80 -57.45 13.74
CA PHE A 52 -20.16 -57.68 13.24
C PHE A 52 -20.67 -59.09 13.58
N ASP A 53 -19.83 -60.10 13.39
CA ASP A 53 -20.15 -61.50 13.69
C ASP A 53 -20.22 -61.81 15.20
N LEU A 54 -19.53 -61.02 16.03
CA LEU A 54 -19.34 -61.26 17.47
C LEU A 54 -20.37 -60.53 18.33
N LEU A 55 -20.82 -59.36 17.88
CA LEU A 55 -21.76 -58.52 18.62
C LEU A 55 -23.21 -58.98 18.45
N ALA A 56 -23.56 -59.69 17.37
CA ALA A 56 -24.91 -60.19 17.08
C ALA A 56 -26.04 -59.14 17.27
N ILE A 57 -25.70 -57.85 17.21
CA ILE A 57 -26.65 -56.75 17.36
C ILE A 57 -27.44 -56.70 16.06
N GLY A 58 -28.76 -56.88 16.17
CA GLY A 58 -29.69 -56.85 15.04
C GLY A 58 -29.43 -55.63 14.16
N CYS A 59 -29.52 -55.84 12.84
CA CYS A 59 -29.19 -54.82 11.85
C CYS A 59 -29.90 -53.50 12.15
N PRO A 60 -29.20 -52.35 12.18
CA PRO A 60 -29.84 -51.06 12.36
C PRO A 60 -30.92 -50.87 11.30
N THR A 61 -32.11 -50.42 11.70
CA THR A 61 -33.24 -50.16 10.79
C THR A 61 -32.88 -49.17 9.66
N LEU A 62 -31.85 -48.35 9.87
CA LEU A 62 -31.23 -47.44 8.91
C LEU A 62 -30.58 -48.12 7.69
N LEU A 63 -30.08 -49.35 7.84
CA LEU A 63 -29.43 -50.12 6.76
C LEU A 63 -30.41 -50.97 5.95
N GLY A 64 -31.66 -51.11 6.41
CA GLY A 64 -32.78 -51.69 5.67
C GLY A 64 -32.44 -52.90 4.81
N ASN A 65 -32.77 -52.84 3.52
CA ASN A 65 -32.61 -53.93 2.54
C ASN A 65 -31.16 -54.27 2.18
N TRP A 66 -30.16 -53.52 2.69
CA TRP A 66 -28.74 -53.77 2.39
C TRP A 66 -28.13 -54.84 3.29
N CYS A 67 -28.81 -55.17 4.39
CA CYS A 67 -28.27 -56.07 5.41
C CYS A 67 -28.07 -57.53 4.98
N PRO A 68 -28.95 -58.15 4.16
CA PRO A 68 -28.70 -59.50 3.66
C PRO A 68 -27.46 -59.60 2.76
N SER A 69 -27.03 -58.48 2.17
CA SER A 69 -25.87 -58.42 1.27
C SER A 69 -24.54 -58.30 2.03
N ILE A 70 -24.57 -58.04 3.33
CA ILE A 70 -23.42 -57.87 4.21
C ILE A 70 -23.32 -59.12 5.08
N SER A 71 -22.68 -60.17 4.56
CA SER A 71 -22.38 -61.39 5.31
C SER A 71 -21.03 -61.93 4.86
N LYS A 72 -20.43 -62.87 5.62
CA LYS A 72 -19.20 -63.57 5.22
C LYS A 72 -19.29 -64.24 3.84
N GLN A 73 -20.49 -64.51 3.34
CA GLN A 73 -20.78 -65.13 2.06
C GLN A 73 -21.52 -64.18 1.07
N GLY A 74 -21.72 -62.92 1.45
CA GLY A 74 -22.32 -61.91 0.61
C GLY A 74 -21.33 -61.31 -0.40
N PRO A 75 -21.82 -60.53 -1.38
CA PRO A 75 -20.97 -59.87 -2.37
C PRO A 75 -20.03 -58.81 -1.78
N ILE A 76 -20.30 -58.31 -0.57
CA ILE A 76 -19.48 -57.33 0.14
C ILE A 76 -19.15 -57.86 1.54
N THR A 77 -17.86 -58.06 1.79
CA THR A 77 -17.39 -58.51 3.11
C THR A 77 -17.36 -57.35 4.12
N PRO A 78 -17.62 -57.59 5.41
CA PRO A 78 -17.49 -56.57 6.46
C PRO A 78 -16.10 -55.91 6.48
N ALA A 79 -15.06 -56.65 6.12
CA ALA A 79 -13.70 -56.14 5.99
C ALA A 79 -13.53 -55.15 4.82
N GLN A 80 -14.28 -55.28 3.72
CA GLN A 80 -14.28 -54.28 2.64
C GLN A 80 -15.01 -53.00 3.07
N LEU A 81 -16.08 -53.12 3.85
CA LEU A 81 -16.79 -51.95 4.40
C LEU A 81 -15.96 -51.17 5.42
N SER A 82 -15.20 -51.85 6.27
CA SER A 82 -14.27 -51.18 7.20
C SER A 82 -13.16 -50.41 6.46
N PHE A 83 -12.70 -50.93 5.32
CA PHE A 83 -11.74 -50.23 4.46
C PHE A 83 -12.36 -48.99 3.81
N VAL A 84 -13.58 -49.09 3.26
CA VAL A 84 -14.31 -47.95 2.68
C VAL A 84 -14.56 -46.87 3.75
N ALA A 85 -14.90 -47.25 4.98
CA ALA A 85 -15.07 -46.33 6.09
C ALA A 85 -13.80 -45.52 6.39
N VAL A 86 -12.62 -46.17 6.41
CA VAL A 86 -11.33 -45.48 6.59
C VAL A 86 -11.02 -44.54 5.41
N PHE A 87 -11.31 -44.95 4.18
CA PHE A 87 -11.12 -44.09 2.99
C PHE A 87 -12.03 -42.86 3.01
N ILE A 88 -13.31 -43.01 3.39
CA ILE A 88 -14.24 -41.90 3.54
C ILE A 88 -13.76 -40.97 4.66
N TRP A 89 -13.31 -41.53 5.80
CA TRP A 89 -12.75 -40.73 6.89
C TRP A 89 -11.51 -39.94 6.46
N LEU A 90 -10.58 -40.56 5.73
CA LEU A 90 -9.42 -39.89 5.15
C LEU A 90 -9.82 -38.79 4.16
N GLY A 91 -10.81 -39.05 3.30
CA GLY A 91 -11.34 -38.04 2.37
C GLY A 91 -11.97 -36.84 3.09
N ILE A 92 -12.72 -37.09 4.16
CA ILE A 92 -13.28 -36.02 5.01
C ILE A 92 -12.16 -35.28 5.72
N PHE A 93 -11.18 -35.98 6.28
CA PHE A 93 -10.04 -35.38 6.98
C PHE A 93 -9.19 -34.52 6.03
N ALA A 94 -8.85 -35.02 4.84
CA ALA A 94 -8.10 -34.30 3.82
C ALA A 94 -8.89 -33.09 3.28
N SER A 95 -10.19 -33.26 3.00
CA SER A 95 -11.02 -32.13 2.53
C SER A 95 -11.21 -31.06 3.59
N ALA A 96 -11.42 -31.46 4.85
CA ALA A 96 -11.51 -30.55 5.97
C ALA A 96 -10.18 -29.83 6.21
N PHE A 97 -9.04 -30.53 6.03
CA PHE A 97 -7.69 -29.99 6.15
C PHE A 97 -7.34 -28.97 5.05
N VAL A 98 -7.72 -29.24 3.80
CA VAL A 98 -7.54 -28.30 2.68
C VAL A 98 -8.49 -27.10 2.79
N ARG A 99 -9.65 -27.27 3.42
CA ARG A 99 -10.67 -26.21 3.59
C ARG A 99 -10.62 -25.52 4.96
N ILE A 100 -9.54 -25.67 5.73
CA ILE A 100 -9.37 -24.95 7.00
C ILE A 100 -9.21 -23.46 6.68
N ARG A 101 -10.32 -22.72 6.74
CA ARG A 101 -10.32 -21.26 6.87
C ARG A 101 -10.52 -20.91 8.33
N ALA A 102 -9.84 -19.88 8.81
CA ALA A 102 -10.15 -19.32 10.12
C ALA A 102 -11.63 -18.91 10.11
N THR A 103 -12.36 -19.34 11.14
CA THR A 103 -13.69 -18.80 11.40
C THR A 103 -13.56 -17.72 12.46
N PRO A 104 -14.42 -16.69 12.48
CA PRO A 104 -14.35 -15.63 13.49
C PRO A 104 -14.34 -16.14 14.94
N ARG A 105 -14.91 -17.33 15.18
CA ARG A 105 -14.93 -18.00 16.50
C ARG A 105 -13.55 -18.48 16.98
N ARG A 106 -12.60 -18.69 16.07
CA ARG A 106 -11.27 -19.25 16.36
C ARG A 106 -10.18 -18.18 16.47
N LEU A 107 -10.52 -16.91 16.24
CA LEU A 107 -9.57 -15.80 16.29
C LEU A 107 -8.88 -15.64 17.64
N GLY A 108 -9.54 -15.97 18.76
CA GLY A 108 -8.90 -15.96 20.08
C GLY A 108 -7.76 -16.97 20.21
N VAL A 109 -7.96 -18.20 19.70
CA VAL A 109 -6.92 -19.24 19.69
C VAL A 109 -5.82 -18.88 18.70
N LEU A 110 -6.18 -18.26 17.57
CA LEU A 110 -5.21 -17.76 16.61
C LEU A 110 -4.34 -16.66 17.22
N ALA A 111 -4.91 -15.67 17.92
CA ALA A 111 -4.16 -14.58 18.56
C ALA A 111 -3.13 -15.12 19.56
N THR A 112 -3.56 -16.00 20.46
CA THR A 112 -2.63 -16.65 21.42
C THR A 112 -1.55 -17.50 20.74
N THR A 113 -1.83 -18.07 19.57
CA THR A 113 -0.82 -18.80 18.77
C THR A 113 0.18 -17.83 18.15
N VAL A 114 -0.31 -16.75 17.55
CA VAL A 114 0.51 -15.71 16.92
C VAL A 114 1.47 -15.10 17.95
N GLU A 115 0.99 -14.79 19.15
CA GLU A 115 1.82 -14.29 20.25
C GLU A 115 2.98 -15.23 20.58
N ARG A 116 2.69 -16.52 20.78
CA ARG A 116 3.74 -17.52 21.07
C ARG A 116 4.75 -17.63 19.92
N LEU A 117 4.28 -17.58 18.68
CA LEU A 117 5.16 -17.65 17.51
C LEU A 117 6.08 -16.43 17.43
N VAL A 118 5.57 -15.22 17.75
CA VAL A 118 6.40 -14.01 17.86
C VAL A 118 7.40 -14.14 19.01
N GLU A 119 6.97 -14.58 20.20
CA GLU A 119 7.86 -14.77 21.35
C GLU A 119 8.99 -15.78 21.04
N SER A 120 8.70 -16.81 20.26
CA SER A 120 9.68 -17.81 19.81
C SER A 120 10.48 -17.41 18.56
N ALA A 121 10.27 -16.20 18.02
CA ALA A 121 10.83 -15.72 16.75
C ALA A 121 10.58 -16.65 15.53
N ALA A 122 9.50 -17.44 15.57
CA ALA A 122 9.09 -18.34 14.50
C ALA A 122 8.27 -17.59 13.42
N TYR A 123 8.88 -16.56 12.81
CA TYR A 123 8.22 -15.68 11.85
C TYR A 123 7.74 -16.35 10.55
N PRO A 124 8.49 -17.29 9.91
CA PRO A 124 7.99 -17.98 8.72
C PRO A 124 6.67 -18.70 9.00
N ASP A 125 6.63 -19.41 10.13
CA ASP A 125 5.49 -20.20 10.58
C ASP A 125 4.27 -19.33 10.89
N LEU A 126 4.50 -18.16 11.48
CA LEU A 126 3.46 -17.16 11.75
C LEU A 126 2.84 -16.64 10.46
N ILE A 127 3.67 -16.27 9.49
CA ILE A 127 3.20 -15.75 8.20
C ILE A 127 2.38 -16.81 7.48
N ASP A 128 2.86 -18.05 7.38
CA ASP A 128 2.15 -19.14 6.70
C ASP A 128 0.85 -19.55 7.43
N LEU A 129 0.72 -19.21 8.71
CA LEU A 129 -0.52 -19.39 9.48
C LEU A 129 -1.55 -18.30 9.17
N VAL A 130 -1.12 -17.04 9.08
CA VAL A 130 -2.00 -15.87 8.95
C VAL A 130 -2.36 -15.55 7.50
N ASP A 131 -1.47 -15.83 6.55
CA ASP A 131 -1.55 -15.35 5.16
C ASP A 131 -2.90 -15.69 4.47
N ALA A 132 -3.36 -16.93 4.63
CA ALA A 132 -4.60 -17.39 4.02
C ALA A 132 -5.87 -16.69 4.55
N ASP A 133 -5.82 -16.18 5.79
CA ASP A 133 -6.96 -15.59 6.50
C ASP A 133 -6.80 -14.09 6.75
N LEU A 134 -5.81 -13.45 6.13
CA LEU A 134 -5.43 -12.06 6.38
C LEU A 134 -6.60 -11.09 6.16
N GLY A 135 -7.38 -11.28 5.08
CA GLY A 135 -8.56 -10.46 4.78
C GLY A 135 -9.66 -10.60 5.84
N LEU A 136 -9.91 -11.83 6.31
CA LEU A 136 -10.89 -12.08 7.38
C LEU A 136 -10.47 -11.40 8.70
N ILE A 137 -9.18 -11.46 9.03
CA ILE A 137 -8.63 -10.85 10.24
C ILE A 137 -8.80 -9.33 10.18
N ALA A 138 -8.45 -8.71 9.05
CA ALA A 138 -8.62 -7.27 8.83
C ALA A 138 -10.09 -6.83 8.89
N ASP A 139 -10.98 -7.56 8.21
CA ASP A 139 -12.42 -7.26 8.22
C ASP A 139 -13.02 -7.39 9.63
N CYS A 140 -12.59 -8.41 10.39
CA CYS A 140 -13.04 -8.61 11.76
C CYS A 140 -12.53 -7.51 12.70
N ALA A 141 -11.27 -7.08 12.55
CA ALA A 141 -10.65 -6.02 13.36
C ALA A 141 -11.36 -4.66 13.14
N GLU A 142 -11.69 -4.34 11.89
CA GLU A 142 -12.37 -3.08 11.55
C GLU A 142 -13.89 -3.12 11.75
N GLY A 143 -14.47 -4.29 12.06
CA GLY A 143 -15.92 -4.40 12.27
C GLY A 143 -16.72 -4.48 10.96
N ARG A 144 -16.08 -4.89 9.86
CA ARG A 144 -16.65 -4.93 8.50
C ARG A 144 -17.44 -6.21 8.20
N LEU A 145 -17.42 -7.22 9.07
CA LEU A 145 -18.18 -8.44 8.83
C LEU A 145 -19.69 -8.14 8.82
N PRO A 146 -20.49 -8.79 7.94
CA PRO A 146 -21.92 -8.46 7.78
C PRO A 146 -22.74 -8.51 9.08
N TYR A 147 -22.44 -9.44 9.98
CA TYR A 147 -23.12 -9.51 11.27
C TYR A 147 -22.71 -8.38 12.23
N GLN A 148 -21.44 -7.94 12.18
CA GLN A 148 -20.93 -6.82 12.98
C GLN A 148 -21.58 -5.51 12.55
N GLN A 149 -21.66 -5.26 11.25
CA GLN A 149 -22.34 -4.08 10.70
C GLN A 149 -23.83 -4.06 11.03
N ARG A 150 -24.52 -5.20 10.90
CA ARG A 150 -25.94 -5.32 11.30
C ARG A 150 -26.14 -5.00 12.77
N ARG A 151 -25.28 -5.54 13.65
CA ARG A 151 -25.32 -5.24 15.08
C ARG A 151 -25.01 -3.77 15.36
N ALA A 152 -24.00 -3.18 14.71
CA ALA A 152 -23.65 -1.78 14.87
C ALA A 152 -24.80 -0.85 14.46
N ARG A 153 -25.51 -1.16 13.37
CA ARG A 153 -26.73 -0.45 12.96
C ARG A 153 -27.86 -0.57 13.98
N LEU A 154 -28.01 -1.73 14.64
CA LEU A 154 -29.01 -1.96 15.68
C LEU A 154 -28.66 -1.26 17.01
N VAL A 155 -27.37 -1.20 17.37
CA VAL A 155 -26.85 -0.58 18.59
C VAL A 155 -26.72 0.94 18.46
N GLY A 156 -26.38 1.44 17.26
CA GLY A 156 -26.17 2.86 16.95
C GLY A 156 -27.45 3.65 16.65
N MET A 157 -28.64 3.04 16.76
CA MET A 157 -29.89 3.80 16.70
C MET A 157 -30.01 4.70 17.94
N PRO A 158 -30.42 5.98 17.78
CA PRO A 158 -30.47 6.92 18.89
C PRO A 158 -31.35 6.40 20.01
N LYS A 159 -30.85 6.51 21.25
CA LYS A 159 -31.61 6.18 22.46
C LYS A 159 -32.88 7.04 22.51
N PRO A 160 -34.04 6.52 22.96
CA PRO A 160 -35.28 7.28 23.06
C PRO A 160 -35.28 8.43 24.08
N GLN A 161 -34.13 8.78 24.68
CA GLN A 161 -33.97 10.05 25.41
C GLN A 161 -33.74 11.24 24.48
N GLN A 162 -33.26 11.04 23.24
CA GLN A 162 -33.09 12.11 22.24
C GLN A 162 -34.40 12.60 21.62
N SER A 163 -35.54 11.93 21.86
CA SER A 163 -36.84 12.47 21.44
C SER A 163 -37.28 13.68 22.26
N GLN A 164 -36.71 13.93 23.46
CA GLN A 164 -36.95 15.18 24.19
C GLN A 164 -36.24 16.37 23.53
N ALA A 165 -35.02 16.17 23.00
CA ALA A 165 -34.32 17.21 22.23
C ALA A 165 -35.02 17.55 20.90
N LEU A 166 -35.67 16.56 20.26
CA LEU A 166 -36.48 16.81 19.07
C LEU A 166 -37.77 17.60 19.39
N ILE A 167 -38.33 17.42 20.59
CA ILE A 167 -39.49 18.18 21.09
C ILE A 167 -39.07 19.62 21.45
N GLU A 168 -37.90 19.80 22.08
CA GLU A 168 -37.32 21.12 22.37
C GLU A 168 -36.97 21.90 21.08
N LEU A 169 -36.45 21.24 20.05
CA LEU A 169 -36.20 21.85 18.74
C LEU A 169 -37.48 22.27 18.01
N THR A 170 -38.62 21.60 18.24
CA THR A 170 -39.93 22.06 17.74
C THR A 170 -40.54 23.20 18.56
N GLN A 171 -40.08 23.47 19.79
CA GLN A 171 -40.56 24.59 20.61
C GLN A 171 -39.75 25.87 20.40
N GLN A 172 -38.56 25.82 19.78
CA GLN A 172 -37.70 26.99 19.56
C GLN A 172 -37.76 27.56 18.13
N ARG A 173 -38.96 27.80 17.58
CA ARG A 173 -39.12 28.73 16.44
C ARG A 173 -40.01 29.90 16.82
N PRO A 174 -39.54 31.16 16.75
CA PRO A 174 -40.42 32.31 16.70
C PRO A 174 -40.81 32.53 15.23
N PHE A 175 -42.00 32.10 14.83
CA PHE A 175 -42.65 32.69 13.65
C PHE A 175 -44.16 32.67 13.84
N GLN A 176 -44.73 33.87 13.92
CA GLN A 176 -46.15 34.16 14.04
C GLN A 176 -46.89 33.73 12.76
N VAL A 177 -47.85 32.82 12.90
CA VAL A 177 -49.00 32.68 11.98
C VAL A 177 -50.25 32.46 12.85
N TYR A 178 -51.30 33.21 12.55
CA TYR A 178 -52.57 33.27 13.27
C TYR A 178 -53.29 31.91 13.40
N GLY A 179 -53.77 31.61 14.61
CA GLY A 179 -54.74 30.55 14.93
C GLY A 179 -54.34 29.71 16.15
N PRO A 180 -55.24 29.42 17.12
CA PRO A 180 -54.89 28.60 18.28
C PRO A 180 -54.65 27.15 17.86
N PRO A 181 -53.47 26.56 18.11
CA PRO A 181 -53.23 25.15 17.82
C PRO A 181 -54.04 24.31 18.83
N ARG A 182 -54.93 23.44 18.34
CA ARG A 182 -55.52 22.40 19.18
C ARG A 182 -54.39 21.48 19.68
N PRO A 183 -54.23 21.27 21.00
CA PRO A 183 -53.22 20.34 21.48
C PRO A 183 -53.54 18.94 20.95
N PRO A 184 -52.56 18.18 20.41
CA PRO A 184 -52.78 16.79 20.07
C PRO A 184 -53.21 16.04 21.34
N ALA A 185 -54.26 15.23 21.24
CA ALA A 185 -54.89 14.60 22.39
C ALA A 185 -53.89 13.77 23.22
N PRO A 186 -53.94 13.81 24.58
CA PRO A 186 -52.95 13.21 25.48
C PRO A 186 -52.68 11.71 25.26
N TRP A 187 -53.67 11.00 24.70
CA TRP A 187 -53.59 9.56 24.45
C TRP A 187 -52.63 9.21 23.30
N TYR A 188 -52.47 10.07 22.29
CA TYR A 188 -51.59 9.80 21.14
C TYR A 188 -50.11 9.92 21.53
N GLN A 189 -49.76 10.91 22.36
CA GLN A 189 -48.41 11.04 22.91
C GLN A 189 -48.08 9.86 23.85
N ARG A 190 -49.03 9.41 24.66
CA ARG A 190 -48.86 8.23 25.54
C ARG A 190 -48.70 6.93 24.75
N LEU A 191 -49.45 6.72 23.66
CA LEU A 191 -49.29 5.55 22.80
C LEU A 191 -47.99 5.60 21.98
N ALA A 192 -47.56 6.77 21.51
CA ALA A 192 -46.29 6.92 20.82
C ALA A 192 -45.10 6.62 21.74
N VAL A 193 -45.14 7.11 22.98
CA VAL A 193 -44.12 6.82 24.02
C VAL A 193 -44.19 5.36 24.50
N ALA A 194 -45.39 4.77 24.62
CA ALA A 194 -45.54 3.37 25.00
C ALA A 194 -45.07 2.42 23.88
N LYS A 195 -45.42 2.70 22.62
CA LYS A 195 -44.91 1.96 21.46
C LYS A 195 -43.40 2.11 21.33
N SER A 196 -42.85 3.31 21.48
CA SER A 196 -41.40 3.50 21.41
C SER A 196 -40.65 2.79 22.54
N ARG A 197 -41.20 2.78 23.76
CA ARG A 197 -40.66 2.02 24.90
C ARG A 197 -40.76 0.51 24.70
N PHE A 198 -41.90 0.02 24.20
CA PHE A 198 -42.10 -1.41 23.91
C PHE A 198 -41.14 -1.89 22.82
N TRP A 199 -41.02 -1.15 21.70
CA TRP A 199 -40.06 -1.46 20.64
C TRP A 199 -38.61 -1.30 21.11
N ALA A 200 -38.30 -0.34 21.99
CA ALA A 200 -36.96 -0.20 22.57
C ALA A 200 -36.62 -1.33 23.56
N ALA A 201 -37.59 -1.83 24.32
CA ALA A 201 -37.43 -2.95 25.25
C ALA A 201 -37.22 -4.27 24.47
N LEU A 202 -38.11 -4.57 23.51
CA LEU A 202 -37.94 -5.72 22.60
C LEU A 202 -36.61 -5.67 21.84
N LYS A 203 -36.19 -4.48 21.39
CA LYS A 203 -34.87 -4.30 20.74
C LYS A 203 -33.71 -4.47 21.71
N ARG A 204 -33.82 -4.00 22.95
CA ARG A 204 -32.77 -4.16 23.97
C ARG A 204 -32.59 -5.63 24.33
N ASP A 205 -33.68 -6.35 24.53
CA ASP A 205 -33.66 -7.78 24.86
C ASP A 205 -33.14 -8.59 23.65
N TYR A 206 -33.57 -8.25 22.43
CA TYR A 206 -33.04 -8.88 21.22
C TYR A 206 -31.54 -8.59 21.01
N VAL A 207 -31.08 -7.35 21.24
CA VAL A 207 -29.65 -6.98 21.15
C VAL A 207 -28.82 -7.62 22.27
N ALA A 208 -29.40 -7.81 23.47
CA ALA A 208 -28.74 -8.49 24.60
C ALA A 208 -28.57 -10.00 24.37
N THR A 209 -29.48 -10.63 23.61
CA THR A 209 -29.37 -12.06 23.23
C THR A 209 -28.40 -12.31 22.07
N LEU A 210 -28.00 -11.28 21.32
CA LEU A 210 -26.98 -11.42 20.27
C LEU A 210 -25.58 -11.52 20.92
N PRO A 211 -24.79 -12.57 20.61
CA PRO A 211 -23.44 -12.73 21.17
C PRO A 211 -22.59 -11.47 20.98
N SER A 212 -21.93 -11.02 22.05
CA SER A 212 -21.03 -9.87 21.97
C SER A 212 -19.82 -10.22 21.09
N ASP A 213 -19.51 -9.31 20.17
CA ASP A 213 -18.42 -9.52 19.22
C ASP A 213 -17.08 -8.94 19.69
N THR A 214 -17.12 -8.19 20.79
CA THR A 214 -15.95 -7.54 21.41
C THR A 214 -14.76 -8.48 21.60
N PRO A 215 -14.91 -9.75 22.06
CA PRO A 215 -13.77 -10.65 22.22
C PRO A 215 -13.12 -11.04 20.89
N ARG A 216 -13.91 -11.23 19.82
CA ARG A 216 -13.41 -11.64 18.51
C ARG A 216 -12.72 -10.49 17.79
N ARG A 217 -13.33 -9.31 17.85
CA ARG A 217 -12.73 -8.07 17.36
C ARG A 217 -11.43 -7.77 18.12
N GLY A 218 -11.42 -7.89 19.44
CA GLY A 218 -10.22 -7.69 20.26
C GLY A 218 -9.09 -8.66 19.87
N ALA A 219 -9.39 -9.93 19.65
CA ALA A 219 -8.40 -10.90 19.16
C ALA A 219 -7.90 -10.57 17.74
N ALA A 220 -8.78 -10.17 16.83
CA ALA A 220 -8.39 -9.76 15.48
C ALA A 220 -7.49 -8.51 15.49
N SER A 221 -7.89 -7.48 16.24
CA SER A 221 -7.09 -6.27 16.43
C SER A 221 -5.73 -6.59 17.04
N LYS A 222 -5.66 -7.48 18.03
CA LYS A 222 -4.39 -7.92 18.62
C LYS A 222 -3.47 -8.57 17.58
N ILE A 223 -4.00 -9.43 16.70
CA ILE A 223 -3.22 -10.03 15.62
C ILE A 223 -2.69 -8.93 14.68
N VAL A 224 -3.55 -8.02 14.25
CA VAL A 224 -3.15 -6.90 13.38
C VAL A 224 -2.08 -6.03 14.04
N ASP A 225 -2.25 -5.68 15.32
CA ASP A 225 -1.27 -4.89 16.06
C ASP A 225 0.08 -5.59 16.12
N ILE A 226 0.11 -6.91 16.33
CA ILE A 226 1.36 -7.69 16.31
C ILE A 226 1.98 -7.66 14.90
N LEU A 227 1.20 -7.90 13.86
CA LEU A 227 1.70 -7.91 12.48
C LEU A 227 2.27 -6.55 12.05
N CYS A 228 1.64 -5.46 12.48
CA CYS A 228 1.98 -4.11 12.03
C CYS A 228 3.01 -3.40 12.92
N ARG A 229 3.07 -3.71 14.23
CA ARG A 229 3.89 -2.97 15.20
C ARG A 229 5.14 -3.71 15.66
N THR A 230 5.24 -5.03 15.44
CA THR A 230 6.44 -5.79 15.83
C THR A 230 7.57 -5.55 14.84
N HIS A 231 8.53 -4.68 15.21
CA HIS A 231 9.65 -4.28 14.34
C HIS A 231 10.44 -5.46 13.77
N GLN A 232 10.83 -6.44 14.60
CA GLN A 232 11.60 -7.61 14.12
C GLN A 232 10.84 -8.43 13.06
N LEU A 233 9.51 -8.50 13.17
CA LEU A 233 8.67 -9.14 12.17
C LEU A 233 8.63 -8.32 10.87
N THR A 234 8.55 -6.98 10.96
CA THR A 234 8.62 -6.10 9.79
C THR A 234 9.94 -6.27 9.03
N VAL A 235 11.08 -6.28 9.74
CA VAL A 235 12.40 -6.54 9.17
C VAL A 235 12.42 -7.90 8.45
N PHE A 236 11.91 -8.95 9.11
CA PHE A 236 11.82 -10.28 8.53
C PHE A 236 10.95 -10.32 7.27
N ILE A 237 9.80 -9.64 7.28
CA ILE A 237 8.87 -9.56 6.14
C ILE A 237 9.53 -8.85 4.96
N ALA A 238 10.18 -7.70 5.18
CA ALA A 238 10.86 -6.93 4.13
C ALA A 238 11.95 -7.76 3.44
N GLU A 239 12.68 -8.58 4.19
CA GLU A 239 13.80 -9.36 3.68
C GLU A 239 13.38 -10.68 3.01
N HIS A 240 12.49 -11.44 3.65
CA HIS A 240 12.21 -12.83 3.26
C HIS A 240 10.84 -13.03 2.62
N ARG A 241 9.85 -12.19 2.94
CA ARG A 241 8.45 -12.34 2.48
C ARG A 241 7.84 -11.00 2.00
N PRO A 242 8.49 -10.24 1.09
CA PRO A 242 8.03 -8.91 0.69
C PRO A 242 6.63 -8.91 0.05
N ALA A 243 6.27 -9.99 -0.66
CA ALA A 243 4.92 -10.16 -1.22
C ALA A 243 3.81 -10.22 -0.15
N PHE A 244 4.12 -10.76 1.03
CA PHE A 244 3.19 -10.72 2.18
C PHE A 244 3.06 -9.30 2.72
N GLY A 245 4.18 -8.58 2.88
CA GLY A 245 4.18 -7.18 3.28
C GLY A 245 3.35 -6.31 2.35
N ALA A 246 3.53 -6.45 1.03
CA ALA A 246 2.74 -5.74 0.02
C ALA A 246 1.23 -6.00 0.13
N ARG A 247 0.81 -7.24 0.42
CA ARG A 247 -0.60 -7.56 0.70
C ARG A 247 -1.10 -6.91 1.98
N LEU A 248 -0.29 -6.91 3.04
CA LEU A 248 -0.63 -6.30 4.33
C LEU A 248 -0.82 -4.79 4.22
N VAL A 249 0.05 -4.09 3.48
CA VAL A 249 -0.06 -2.64 3.20
C VAL A 249 -1.39 -2.28 2.53
N ARG A 250 -1.91 -3.14 1.64
CA ARG A 250 -3.19 -2.88 0.94
C ARG A 250 -4.43 -3.03 1.81
N LEU A 251 -4.32 -3.67 2.98
CA LEU A 251 -5.46 -3.83 3.87
C LEU A 251 -5.87 -2.45 4.40
N GLU A 252 -7.17 -2.17 4.42
CA GLU A 252 -7.69 -0.89 4.92
C GLU A 252 -7.83 -0.93 6.45
N ILE A 253 -6.74 -1.23 7.14
CA ILE A 253 -6.66 -1.29 8.59
C ILE A 253 -6.06 0.00 9.14
N ARG A 254 -6.45 0.41 10.35
CA ARG A 254 -5.95 1.67 10.95
C ARG A 254 -4.43 1.75 11.06
N SER A 255 -3.76 0.62 11.31
CA SER A 255 -2.30 0.54 11.44
C SER A 255 -1.56 0.25 10.13
N ALA A 256 -2.24 0.31 8.99
CA ALA A 256 -1.60 0.09 7.69
C ALA A 256 -0.55 1.16 7.36
N SER A 257 -0.80 2.42 7.74
CA SER A 257 0.15 3.52 7.49
C SER A 257 1.46 3.30 8.26
N ASP A 258 1.37 3.10 9.59
CA ASP A 258 2.54 2.83 10.44
C ASP A 258 3.37 1.63 9.94
N PHE A 259 2.69 0.56 9.52
CA PHE A 259 3.35 -0.60 8.94
C PHE A 259 3.98 -0.30 7.58
N SER A 260 3.28 0.42 6.71
CA SER A 260 3.77 0.83 5.39
C SER A 260 5.05 1.65 5.53
N ASP A 261 5.08 2.60 6.45
CA ASP A 261 6.25 3.45 6.72
C ASP A 261 7.45 2.60 7.15
N ALA A 262 7.27 1.74 8.15
CA ALA A 262 8.34 0.86 8.63
C ALA A 262 8.79 -0.14 7.55
N PHE A 263 7.85 -0.74 6.82
CA PHE A 263 8.13 -1.72 5.78
C PHE A 263 8.91 -1.10 4.60
N LEU A 264 8.50 0.08 4.13
CA LEU A 264 9.20 0.78 3.05
C LEU A 264 10.57 1.29 3.50
N ALA A 265 10.70 1.77 4.74
CA ALA A 265 12.00 2.17 5.29
C ALA A 265 12.99 0.98 5.30
N GLU A 266 12.55 -0.21 5.72
CA GLU A 266 13.38 -1.43 5.68
C GLU A 266 13.78 -1.85 4.25
N LEU A 267 12.86 -1.70 3.29
CA LEU A 267 13.15 -1.97 1.88
C LEU A 267 14.13 -0.95 1.29
N CYS A 268 14.03 0.32 1.66
CA CYS A 268 14.95 1.38 1.21
C CYS A 268 16.35 1.19 1.80
N ALA A 269 16.44 0.70 3.03
CA ALA A 269 17.69 0.49 3.76
C ALA A 269 18.63 -0.53 3.11
N LYS A 270 18.10 -1.46 2.31
CA LYS A 270 18.85 -2.59 1.74
C LYS A 270 18.85 -2.52 0.20
N PRO A 271 19.99 -2.22 -0.46
CA PRO A 271 20.09 -2.18 -1.92
C PRO A 271 19.72 -3.50 -2.64
N GLU A 272 19.80 -4.64 -1.94
CA GLU A 272 19.38 -5.95 -2.49
C GLU A 272 17.88 -6.25 -2.31
N SER A 273 17.12 -5.32 -1.74
CA SER A 273 15.72 -5.56 -1.42
C SER A 273 14.89 -5.79 -2.68
N ALA A 274 13.69 -6.34 -2.49
CA ALA A 274 12.75 -6.50 -3.59
C ALA A 274 12.37 -5.16 -4.22
N LEU A 275 12.37 -4.05 -3.47
CA LEU A 275 12.04 -2.73 -4.00
C LEU A 275 13.04 -2.27 -5.07
N TYR A 276 14.34 -2.32 -4.77
CA TYR A 276 15.39 -1.93 -5.74
C TYR A 276 15.30 -2.79 -7.01
N ARG A 277 15.11 -4.10 -6.86
CA ARG A 277 14.95 -5.02 -7.99
C ARG A 277 13.70 -4.72 -8.81
N GLU A 278 12.58 -4.45 -8.18
CA GLU A 278 11.34 -4.12 -8.90
C GLU A 278 11.47 -2.79 -9.65
N VAL A 279 12.04 -1.75 -9.04
CA VAL A 279 12.31 -0.46 -9.70
C VAL A 279 13.26 -0.62 -10.88
N ALA A 280 14.37 -1.34 -10.71
CA ALA A 280 15.33 -1.61 -11.78
C ALA A 280 14.69 -2.36 -12.96
N ASN A 281 13.77 -3.29 -12.69
CA ASN A 281 13.09 -4.07 -13.72
C ASN A 281 11.86 -3.39 -14.33
N ASN A 282 11.47 -2.19 -13.86
CA ASN A 282 10.27 -1.47 -14.30
C ASN A 282 10.61 -0.32 -15.25
N GLN A 283 11.16 -0.64 -16.42
CA GLN A 283 11.60 0.36 -17.41
C GLN A 283 10.67 0.47 -18.64
N ASN A 284 9.63 -0.35 -18.72
CA ASN A 284 8.73 -0.37 -19.87
C ASN A 284 7.63 0.68 -19.72
N PHE A 285 7.46 1.50 -20.77
CA PHE A 285 6.39 2.48 -20.87
C PHE A 285 5.13 1.90 -21.53
N ASP A 286 3.98 2.38 -21.09
CA ASP A 286 2.67 2.22 -21.72
C ASP A 286 2.26 3.56 -22.37
N ARG A 287 1.01 3.68 -22.83
CA ARG A 287 0.47 4.91 -23.43
C ARG A 287 0.61 6.13 -22.52
N CYS A 288 0.38 5.95 -21.22
CA CYS A 288 0.56 6.97 -20.20
C CYS A 288 1.41 6.39 -19.09
N GLY A 289 2.67 6.80 -19.05
CA GLY A 289 3.65 6.42 -18.04
C GLY A 289 4.09 4.95 -18.06
N TYR A 290 4.52 4.43 -16.92
CA TYR A 290 5.08 3.09 -16.81
C TYR A 290 4.01 1.98 -16.79
N HIS A 291 4.32 0.86 -17.46
CA HIS A 291 3.59 -0.38 -17.26
C HIS A 291 4.08 -1.09 -15.99
N ILE A 292 3.18 -1.33 -15.02
CA ILE A 292 3.51 -1.94 -13.72
C ILE A 292 2.95 -3.37 -13.64
N PRO A 293 3.74 -4.39 -14.01
CA PRO A 293 3.28 -5.77 -14.11
C PRO A 293 3.03 -6.40 -12.73
N GLU A 294 2.10 -7.36 -12.64
CA GLU A 294 1.76 -8.05 -11.38
C GLU A 294 2.95 -8.77 -10.71
N ARG A 295 3.98 -9.13 -11.49
CA ARG A 295 5.22 -9.73 -10.97
C ARG A 295 6.02 -8.79 -10.07
N ASN A 296 5.86 -7.48 -10.24
CA ASN A 296 6.46 -6.45 -9.39
C ASN A 296 5.49 -6.24 -8.21
N VAL A 297 5.50 -7.17 -7.26
CA VAL A 297 4.43 -7.29 -6.26
C VAL A 297 4.33 -6.05 -5.38
N ILE A 298 5.45 -5.40 -5.02
CA ILE A 298 5.45 -4.18 -4.22
C ILE A 298 4.90 -3.03 -5.06
N LEU A 299 5.53 -2.70 -6.19
CA LEU A 299 5.12 -1.57 -7.03
C LEU A 299 3.69 -1.72 -7.53
N HIS A 300 3.30 -2.93 -7.96
CA HIS A 300 1.94 -3.22 -8.39
C HIS A 300 0.95 -3.06 -7.23
N SER A 301 1.29 -3.51 -6.02
CA SER A 301 0.40 -3.34 -4.86
C SER A 301 0.17 -1.88 -4.48
N LEU A 302 1.17 -1.02 -4.66
CA LEU A 302 1.11 0.40 -4.33
C LEU A 302 0.47 1.24 -5.45
N PHE A 303 0.79 0.95 -6.71
CA PHE A 303 0.57 1.85 -7.84
C PHE A 303 -0.42 1.34 -8.90
N SER A 304 -0.86 0.09 -8.85
CA SER A 304 -2.00 -0.36 -9.71
C SER A 304 -3.29 0.40 -9.39
N ASN A 305 -3.43 0.88 -8.16
CA ASN A 305 -4.41 1.89 -7.74
C ASN A 305 -3.69 2.96 -6.92
N ALA A 306 -3.33 4.07 -7.57
CA ALA A 306 -2.52 5.14 -6.97
C ALA A 306 -3.20 5.84 -5.78
N ASN A 307 -4.53 5.72 -5.60
CA ASN A 307 -5.22 6.21 -4.40
C ASN A 307 -4.76 5.46 -3.12
N ILE A 308 -4.26 4.22 -3.25
CA ILE A 308 -3.68 3.48 -2.14
C ILE A 308 -2.39 4.18 -1.68
N ALA A 309 -1.53 4.52 -2.64
CA ALA A 309 -0.27 5.22 -2.38
C ALA A 309 -0.50 6.60 -1.75
N GLU A 310 -1.50 7.37 -2.23
CA GLU A 310 -1.90 8.65 -1.64
C GLU A 310 -2.36 8.47 -0.18
N ARG A 311 -3.32 7.56 0.05
CA ARG A 311 -3.90 7.32 1.37
C ARG A 311 -2.85 6.90 2.42
N LEU A 312 -1.87 6.12 2.00
CA LEU A 312 -0.83 5.56 2.88
C LEU A 312 0.44 6.42 2.94
N ALA A 313 0.45 7.58 2.28
CA ALA A 313 1.59 8.49 2.25
C ALA A 313 2.93 7.83 1.88
N VAL A 314 2.91 6.86 0.95
CA VAL A 314 4.07 5.96 0.66
C VAL A 314 5.30 6.67 0.08
N TYR A 315 5.17 7.95 -0.26
CA TYR A 315 6.26 8.84 -0.65
C TYR A 315 7.17 9.19 0.54
N GLN A 316 6.61 9.29 1.74
CA GLN A 316 7.27 9.83 2.92
C GLN A 316 8.46 8.98 3.38
N PRO A 317 8.32 7.67 3.64
CA PRO A 317 9.45 6.85 4.09
C PRO A 317 10.59 6.80 3.06
N VAL A 318 10.26 6.81 1.76
CA VAL A 318 11.26 6.77 0.67
C VAL A 318 11.99 8.11 0.53
N GLY A 319 11.25 9.22 0.59
CA GLY A 319 11.80 10.56 0.51
C GLY A 319 12.64 10.93 1.72
N GLU A 320 12.15 10.67 2.93
CA GLU A 320 12.89 10.92 4.18
C GLU A 320 14.17 10.09 4.27
N TYR A 321 14.12 8.83 3.85
CA TYR A 321 15.31 7.97 3.81
C TYR A 321 16.41 8.55 2.90
N ALA A 322 16.05 8.95 1.68
CA ALA A 322 17.01 9.51 0.73
C ALA A 322 17.57 10.85 1.18
N ILE A 323 16.74 11.75 1.73
CA ILE A 323 17.20 13.01 2.31
C ILE A 323 18.15 12.76 3.48
N ALA A 324 17.82 11.79 4.35
CA ALA A 324 18.64 11.47 5.51
C ALA A 324 20.04 10.98 5.09
N ARG A 325 20.17 10.22 4.00
CA ARG A 325 21.48 9.78 3.49
C ARG A 325 22.29 10.89 2.82
N LEU A 326 21.64 11.89 2.23
CA LEU A 326 22.31 13.08 1.66
C LEU A 326 22.79 14.06 2.73
N ASN A 327 22.72 13.70 4.01
CA ASN A 327 23.29 14.47 5.10
C ASN A 327 24.63 13.85 5.55
N PRO A 328 25.78 14.54 5.38
CA PRO A 328 27.09 14.04 5.78
C PRO A 328 27.19 13.66 7.28
N VAL A 329 26.35 14.25 8.15
CA VAL A 329 26.28 13.89 9.58
C VAL A 329 25.77 12.46 9.77
N ASN A 330 24.85 12.01 8.92
CA ASN A 330 24.29 10.68 8.98
C ASN A 330 25.13 9.67 8.21
N ASP A 331 25.72 10.10 7.09
CA ASP A 331 26.42 9.19 6.18
C ASP A 331 27.45 9.89 5.27
N ALA A 332 28.59 10.24 5.89
CA ALA A 332 29.70 10.86 5.20
C ALA A 332 30.28 9.98 4.06
N ALA A 333 30.28 8.66 4.23
CA ALA A 333 30.85 7.74 3.26
C ALA A 333 30.06 7.72 1.95
N TYR A 334 28.73 7.68 2.04
CA TYR A 334 27.88 7.79 0.86
C TYR A 334 28.00 9.16 0.20
N CYS A 335 27.95 10.25 0.97
CA CYS A 335 28.08 11.61 0.43
C CYS A 335 29.40 11.78 -0.35
N ALA A 336 30.52 11.32 0.22
CA ALA A 336 31.82 11.33 -0.45
C ALA A 336 31.82 10.48 -1.73
N SER A 337 31.14 9.32 -1.72
CA SER A 337 31.06 8.44 -2.88
C SER A 337 30.29 9.04 -4.06
N LEU A 338 29.40 10.02 -3.82
CA LEU A 338 28.64 10.70 -4.88
C LEU A 338 29.50 11.70 -5.66
N ASN A 339 30.54 12.23 -5.04
CA ASN A 339 31.51 13.13 -5.70
C ASN A 339 32.60 12.37 -6.46
N SER A 340 32.65 11.05 -6.35
CA SER A 340 33.53 10.24 -7.18
C SER A 340 33.13 10.33 -8.65
N LEU A 341 34.13 10.17 -9.52
CA LEU A 341 33.91 10.07 -10.96
C LEU A 341 32.91 8.97 -11.29
N ARG A 342 32.05 9.27 -12.26
CA ARG A 342 31.15 8.28 -12.82
C ARG A 342 31.95 7.29 -13.67
N ASP A 343 31.78 6.00 -13.39
CA ASP A 343 32.41 4.92 -14.14
C ASP A 343 31.34 3.98 -14.73
N ARG A 344 31.79 3.16 -15.68
CA ARG A 344 30.91 2.18 -16.36
C ARG A 344 30.27 1.19 -15.38
N HIS A 345 30.99 0.82 -14.33
CA HIS A 345 30.47 -0.13 -13.34
C HIS A 345 29.26 0.46 -12.60
N TRP A 346 29.34 1.74 -12.25
CA TRP A 346 28.24 2.46 -11.65
C TRP A 346 27.07 2.64 -12.62
N ASP A 347 27.33 2.99 -13.87
CA ASP A 347 26.27 3.15 -14.88
C ASP A 347 25.48 1.84 -15.13
N ASP A 348 26.18 0.71 -15.25
CA ASP A 348 25.56 -0.57 -15.58
C ASP A 348 24.87 -1.22 -14.36
N HIS A 349 25.45 -1.09 -13.17
CA HIS A 349 24.99 -1.80 -11.97
C HIS A 349 24.86 -0.92 -10.73
N GLY A 350 25.82 -0.02 -10.49
CA GLY A 350 25.88 0.74 -9.23
C GLY A 350 24.70 1.69 -9.02
N ARG A 351 24.22 2.39 -10.05
CA ARG A 351 23.07 3.32 -9.95
C ARG A 351 21.80 2.61 -9.50
N TRP A 352 21.60 1.35 -9.89
CA TRP A 352 20.43 0.56 -9.47
C TRP A 352 20.49 0.08 -8.03
N ARG A 353 21.61 0.30 -7.35
CA ARG A 353 21.82 0.08 -5.91
C ARG A 353 22.00 1.40 -5.15
N ASP A 354 22.01 2.52 -5.85
CA ASP A 354 22.14 3.85 -5.28
C ASP A 354 20.80 4.29 -4.66
N PRO A 355 20.78 4.65 -3.37
CA PRO A 355 19.53 4.96 -2.67
C PRO A 355 18.88 6.24 -3.19
N THR A 356 19.65 7.25 -3.61
CA THR A 356 19.08 8.49 -4.15
C THR A 356 18.53 8.27 -5.56
N TYR A 357 19.25 7.53 -6.41
CA TYR A 357 18.75 7.16 -7.74
C TYR A 357 17.49 6.30 -7.65
N MET A 358 17.48 5.29 -6.76
CA MET A 358 16.30 4.45 -6.52
C MET A 358 15.11 5.30 -6.09
N SER A 359 15.30 6.23 -5.15
CA SER A 359 14.22 7.13 -4.73
C SER A 359 13.71 8.00 -5.87
N ILE A 360 14.59 8.61 -6.68
CA ILE A 360 14.18 9.40 -7.85
C ILE A 360 13.31 8.55 -8.80
N ARG A 361 13.76 7.33 -9.13
CA ARG A 361 13.01 6.43 -10.03
C ARG A 361 11.71 5.90 -9.41
N TYR A 362 11.68 5.69 -8.10
CA TYR A 362 10.46 5.33 -7.36
C TYR A 362 9.43 6.45 -7.43
N PHE A 363 9.86 7.70 -7.16
CA PHE A 363 9.00 8.89 -7.31
C PHE A 363 8.50 9.03 -8.74
N ASP A 364 9.35 8.79 -9.73
CA ASP A 364 8.98 8.83 -11.14
C ASP A 364 7.86 7.83 -11.49
N ILE A 365 8.02 6.57 -11.08
CA ILE A 365 6.97 5.54 -11.27
C ILE A 365 5.67 5.95 -10.56
N MET A 366 5.76 6.43 -9.32
CA MET A 366 4.61 6.81 -8.49
C MET A 366 3.84 8.00 -9.07
N VAL A 367 4.54 9.08 -9.44
CA VAL A 367 3.94 10.32 -9.94
C VAL A 367 3.29 10.08 -11.30
N GLN A 368 3.98 9.36 -12.20
CA GLN A 368 3.40 9.00 -13.49
C GLN A 368 2.16 8.10 -13.33
N ALA A 369 2.20 7.08 -12.46
CA ALA A 369 1.04 6.23 -12.18
C ALA A 369 -0.17 7.04 -11.65
N ALA A 370 0.07 7.98 -10.73
CA ALA A 370 -0.97 8.84 -10.17
C ALA A 370 -1.59 9.78 -11.22
N ALA A 371 -0.76 10.42 -12.06
CA ALA A 371 -1.22 11.30 -13.13
C ALA A 371 -2.08 10.54 -14.16
N CYS A 372 -1.62 9.36 -14.57
CA CYS A 372 -2.32 8.53 -15.56
C CYS A 372 -3.63 7.94 -15.05
N GLN A 373 -3.77 7.78 -13.72
CA GLN A 373 -5.01 7.34 -13.07
C GLN A 373 -5.91 8.50 -12.62
N GLY A 374 -5.50 9.75 -12.84
CA GLY A 374 -6.29 10.93 -12.50
C GLY A 374 -6.37 11.24 -11.00
N VAL A 375 -5.41 10.79 -10.18
CA VAL A 375 -5.34 11.16 -8.76
C VAL A 375 -5.04 12.66 -8.65
N ALA A 376 -5.87 13.43 -7.95
CA ALA A 376 -5.77 14.89 -7.90
C ALA A 376 -4.52 15.39 -7.18
N TRP A 377 -4.10 14.64 -6.16
CA TRP A 377 -3.00 15.00 -5.31
C TRP A 377 -1.65 14.69 -5.97
N HIS A 378 -0.65 15.56 -5.75
CA HIS A 378 0.61 15.56 -6.50
C HIS A 378 1.66 14.56 -6.00
N MET A 379 1.27 13.58 -5.18
CA MET A 379 2.14 12.52 -4.66
C MET A 379 3.40 13.01 -3.91
N TRP A 380 3.32 14.19 -3.28
CA TRP A 380 4.45 14.88 -2.64
C TRP A 380 5.70 14.95 -3.53
N LEU A 381 5.53 15.21 -4.84
CA LEU A 381 6.64 15.32 -5.78
C LEU A 381 7.72 16.36 -5.39
N TYR A 382 7.42 17.25 -4.45
CA TYR A 382 8.35 18.22 -3.87
C TYR A 382 9.50 17.63 -3.04
N TYR A 383 9.49 16.32 -2.76
CA TYR A 383 10.70 15.65 -2.29
C TYR A 383 11.85 15.76 -3.31
N ILE A 384 11.57 15.82 -4.62
CA ILE A 384 12.63 15.95 -5.64
C ILE A 384 13.45 17.25 -5.45
N PRO A 385 12.84 18.45 -5.35
CA PRO A 385 13.57 19.67 -4.96
C PRO A 385 14.38 19.55 -3.66
N SER A 386 13.89 18.80 -2.66
CA SER A 386 14.65 18.56 -1.42
C SER A 386 15.85 17.63 -1.63
N LEU A 387 15.73 16.62 -2.49
CA LEU A 387 16.86 15.79 -2.91
C LEU A 387 17.88 16.62 -3.70
N VAL A 388 17.42 17.47 -4.63
CA VAL A 388 18.29 18.41 -5.37
C VAL A 388 19.04 19.32 -4.40
N GLU A 389 18.37 19.88 -3.39
CA GLU A 389 19.03 20.67 -2.35
C GLU A 389 20.09 19.85 -1.59
N GLY A 390 19.76 18.62 -1.19
CA GLY A 390 20.69 17.73 -0.50
C GLY A 390 21.94 17.44 -1.33
N ILE A 391 21.75 17.05 -2.59
CA ILE A 391 22.85 16.78 -3.54
C ILE A 391 23.69 18.06 -3.77
N THR A 392 23.05 19.21 -3.95
CA THR A 392 23.73 20.49 -4.19
C THR A 392 24.62 20.92 -3.03
N LYS A 393 24.23 20.62 -1.78
CA LYS A 393 24.99 20.99 -0.57
C LYS A 393 26.23 20.13 -0.32
N ILE A 394 26.25 18.92 -0.87
CA ILE A 394 27.37 17.98 -0.73
C ILE A 394 28.22 17.93 -2.00
N TYR A 395 27.82 18.64 -3.06
CA TYR A 395 28.48 18.60 -4.35
C TYR A 395 29.90 19.15 -4.20
N ASP A 396 30.88 18.36 -4.60
CA ASP A 396 32.27 18.78 -4.57
C ASP A 396 32.98 18.22 -5.80
N LEU A 397 33.41 19.11 -6.69
CA LEU A 397 34.14 18.72 -7.88
C LEU A 397 35.65 18.83 -7.59
N VAL A 398 36.29 17.69 -7.37
CA VAL A 398 37.75 17.63 -7.26
C VAL A 398 38.35 17.81 -8.66
N GLU A 399 38.88 18.99 -8.95
CA GLU A 399 39.44 19.37 -10.27
C GLU A 399 40.60 18.47 -10.76
N SER A 400 41.22 17.69 -9.87
CA SER A 400 42.43 16.91 -10.16
C SER A 400 42.22 15.54 -10.81
N GLU A 401 40.98 15.08 -11.03
CA GLU A 401 40.70 13.77 -11.62
C GLU A 401 39.89 13.93 -12.92
N THR A 402 40.56 13.93 -14.08
CA THR A 402 39.92 14.14 -15.38
C THR A 402 39.32 12.83 -15.94
N PRO A 403 38.05 12.88 -16.37
CA PRO A 403 37.72 12.51 -17.74
C PRO A 403 37.23 13.76 -18.46
N GLN A 404 37.94 14.15 -19.51
CA GLN A 404 37.70 15.35 -20.31
C GLN A 404 36.42 15.26 -21.17
N PHE A 405 35.70 14.14 -21.12
CA PHE A 405 34.53 13.85 -21.96
C PHE A 405 33.49 12.99 -21.23
N GLY A 406 32.27 13.52 -21.14
CA GLY A 406 31.06 12.87 -20.62
C GLY A 406 30.04 13.90 -20.13
N GLU A 407 28.77 13.77 -20.51
CA GLU A 407 27.69 14.76 -20.19
C GLU A 407 27.49 15.00 -18.68
N TYR A 408 27.91 14.04 -17.83
CA TYR A 408 27.84 14.12 -16.37
C TYR A 408 29.13 13.54 -15.76
N ARG A 409 29.89 14.37 -15.03
CA ARG A 409 31.23 14.05 -14.49
C ARG A 409 31.19 13.14 -13.26
N THR A 410 30.40 13.54 -12.27
CA THR A 410 30.27 12.83 -10.98
C THR A 410 28.94 12.11 -10.89
N ARG A 411 28.82 11.15 -9.97
CA ARG A 411 27.54 10.50 -9.68
C ARG A 411 26.51 11.52 -9.19
N ALA A 412 26.93 12.51 -8.39
CA ALA A 412 26.11 13.63 -7.95
C ALA A 412 25.53 14.43 -9.14
N SER A 413 26.36 14.78 -10.14
CA SER A 413 25.89 15.50 -11.34
C SER A 413 24.85 14.68 -12.13
N TYR A 414 25.02 13.36 -12.20
CA TYR A 414 24.03 12.48 -12.83
C TYR A 414 22.73 12.36 -12.01
N LEU A 415 22.81 12.33 -10.68
CA LEU A 415 21.61 12.33 -9.82
C LEU A 415 20.83 13.64 -9.94
N LEU A 416 21.51 14.79 -10.05
CA LEU A 416 20.87 16.06 -10.38
C LEU A 416 20.16 15.97 -11.72
N TYR A 417 20.84 15.46 -12.76
CA TYR A 417 20.23 15.24 -14.06
C TYR A 417 18.97 14.36 -13.95
N ALA A 418 19.05 13.21 -13.30
CA ALA A 418 17.92 12.29 -13.17
C ALA A 418 16.71 12.94 -12.44
N ALA A 419 16.97 13.79 -11.45
CA ALA A 419 15.92 14.56 -10.78
C ALA A 419 15.25 15.59 -11.71
N PHE A 420 16.05 16.30 -12.51
CA PHE A 420 15.56 17.28 -13.48
C PHE A 420 14.83 16.65 -14.67
N ASP A 421 15.32 15.51 -15.14
CA ASP A 421 14.71 14.71 -16.20
C ASP A 421 13.30 14.24 -15.77
N ALA A 422 13.19 13.69 -14.55
CA ALA A 422 11.89 13.29 -13.98
C ALA A 422 10.91 14.49 -13.87
N LEU A 423 11.36 15.63 -13.32
CA LEU A 423 10.52 16.83 -13.22
C LEU A 423 10.06 17.32 -14.60
N SER A 424 10.95 17.29 -15.60
CA SER A 424 10.66 17.72 -16.96
C SER A 424 9.64 16.79 -17.63
N ASP A 425 9.82 15.48 -17.46
CA ASP A 425 8.87 14.47 -17.93
C ASP A 425 7.49 14.63 -17.29
N TRP A 426 7.43 14.97 -16.00
CA TRP A 426 6.17 15.19 -15.30
C TRP A 426 5.42 16.43 -15.80
N VAL A 427 6.12 17.50 -16.20
CA VAL A 427 5.50 18.64 -16.91
C VAL A 427 4.90 18.17 -18.23
N GLN A 428 5.62 17.34 -18.99
CA GLN A 428 5.15 16.82 -20.27
C GLN A 428 4.02 15.78 -20.16
N LEU A 429 3.74 15.24 -18.97
CA LEU A 429 2.61 14.32 -18.76
C LEU A 429 1.26 14.92 -19.15
N ALA A 430 1.10 16.25 -19.06
CA ALA A 430 -0.13 16.93 -19.47
C ALA A 430 -0.55 16.58 -20.92
N ALA A 431 0.41 16.30 -21.81
CA ALA A 431 0.13 15.89 -23.19
C ALA A 431 -0.15 14.37 -23.34
N LYS A 432 0.16 13.56 -22.33
CA LYS A 432 0.09 12.08 -22.37
C LYS A 432 -1.09 11.51 -21.57
N VAL A 433 -1.66 12.29 -20.64
CA VAL A 433 -2.76 11.84 -19.77
C VAL A 433 -4.04 11.52 -20.57
N PRO A 434 -4.92 10.64 -20.03
CA PRO A 434 -6.17 10.29 -20.68
C PRO A 434 -7.06 11.53 -20.95
N PRO A 435 -7.87 11.51 -22.03
CA PRO A 435 -8.82 12.60 -22.31
C PRO A 435 -9.77 12.84 -21.14
N GLY A 436 -9.97 14.11 -20.79
CA GLY A 436 -10.82 14.52 -19.66
C GLY A 436 -10.14 14.43 -18.29
N SER A 437 -8.85 14.07 -18.22
CA SER A 437 -8.07 14.16 -17.00
C SER A 437 -7.90 15.62 -16.56
N GLN A 438 -8.04 15.88 -15.25
CA GLN A 438 -7.73 17.18 -14.64
C GLN A 438 -6.25 17.59 -14.80
N HIS A 439 -5.38 16.64 -15.13
CA HIS A 439 -3.96 16.87 -15.35
C HIS A 439 -3.63 17.39 -16.75
N ALA A 440 -4.59 17.38 -17.69
CA ALA A 440 -4.36 17.81 -19.07
C ALA A 440 -4.11 19.32 -19.18
N GLU A 441 -4.70 20.11 -18.27
CA GLU A 441 -4.57 21.56 -18.25
C GLU A 441 -4.48 22.07 -16.81
N PRO A 442 -3.72 23.14 -16.55
CA PRO A 442 -3.67 23.73 -15.22
C PRO A 442 -5.04 24.32 -14.83
N GLU A 443 -5.47 24.08 -13.59
CA GLU A 443 -6.68 24.70 -13.03
C GLU A 443 -6.53 26.23 -12.94
N ASN A 444 -5.30 26.70 -12.69
CA ASN A 444 -4.95 28.11 -12.55
C ASN A 444 -3.52 28.36 -13.04
N ASP A 445 -3.28 29.52 -13.63
CA ASP A 445 -2.01 29.92 -14.23
C ASP A 445 -1.08 30.65 -13.24
N ARG A 446 -1.53 30.86 -12.00
CA ARG A 446 -0.70 31.50 -10.98
C ARG A 446 0.41 30.58 -10.47
N VAL A 447 1.63 31.14 -10.42
CA VAL A 447 2.82 30.47 -9.89
C VAL A 447 2.78 30.28 -8.38
N ASP A 448 1.96 31.05 -7.64
CA ASP A 448 1.81 30.98 -6.18
C ASP A 448 0.78 29.94 -5.68
N HIS A 449 0.23 29.12 -6.59
CA HIS A 449 -0.77 28.11 -6.26
C HIS A 449 -0.35 26.71 -6.71
N ASP A 450 -0.23 25.81 -5.74
CA ASP A 450 0.46 24.52 -5.90
C ASP A 450 -0.48 23.30 -6.11
N ASN A 451 -1.75 23.39 -5.75
CA ASN A 451 -2.55 22.17 -5.57
C ASN A 451 -3.42 21.80 -6.78
N GLY A 452 -3.58 20.49 -7.02
CA GLY A 452 -4.61 19.91 -7.89
C GLY A 452 -4.18 19.43 -9.28
N ASN A 453 -2.93 19.68 -9.71
CA ASN A 453 -2.46 19.29 -11.04
C ASN A 453 -0.97 18.90 -11.02
N ILE A 454 -0.66 17.63 -11.29
CA ILE A 454 0.71 17.08 -11.22
C ILE A 454 1.68 17.80 -12.18
N PRO A 455 1.36 17.99 -13.48
CA PRO A 455 2.24 18.73 -14.38
C PRO A 455 2.55 20.16 -13.93
N LYS A 456 1.56 20.86 -13.37
CA LYS A 456 1.75 22.20 -12.83
C LYS A 456 2.65 22.17 -11.59
N SER A 457 2.40 21.28 -10.64
CA SER A 457 3.27 21.14 -9.46
C SER A 457 4.70 20.76 -9.87
N ALA A 458 4.89 19.94 -10.90
CA ALA A 458 6.21 19.63 -11.45
C ALA A 458 6.90 20.86 -12.05
N ALA A 459 6.16 21.73 -12.76
CA ALA A 459 6.69 22.99 -13.29
C ALA A 459 7.15 23.94 -12.17
N LEU A 460 6.43 23.99 -11.05
CA LEU A 460 6.81 24.73 -9.85
C LEU A 460 8.06 24.13 -9.20
N ALA A 461 8.08 22.81 -9.01
CA ALA A 461 9.21 22.07 -8.46
C ALA A 461 10.49 22.24 -9.30
N LEU A 462 10.38 22.31 -10.63
CA LEU A 462 11.50 22.57 -11.54
C LEU A 462 12.14 23.95 -11.30
N GLY A 463 11.32 25.00 -11.15
CA GLY A 463 11.81 26.34 -10.78
C GLY A 463 12.46 26.35 -9.40
N ILE A 464 11.89 25.64 -8.42
CA ILE A 464 12.48 25.52 -7.07
C ILE A 464 13.84 24.81 -7.14
N ALA A 465 13.94 23.72 -7.92
CA ALA A 465 15.18 22.95 -8.09
C ALA A 465 16.29 23.80 -8.72
N LEU A 466 16.00 24.54 -9.80
CA LEU A 466 16.96 25.47 -10.41
C LEU A 466 17.42 26.53 -9.42
N ARG A 467 16.51 27.09 -8.62
CA ARG A 467 16.85 28.10 -7.60
C ARG A 467 17.82 27.57 -6.55
N ARG A 468 17.87 26.26 -6.30
CA ARG A 468 18.87 25.66 -5.40
C ARG A 468 20.23 25.51 -6.09
N VAL A 469 20.24 25.16 -7.36
CA VAL A 469 21.46 24.81 -8.11
C VAL A 469 22.18 26.04 -8.67
N ILE A 470 21.47 26.92 -9.37
CA ILE A 470 22.05 28.05 -10.13
C ILE A 470 22.91 28.96 -9.22
N PRO A 471 22.42 29.39 -8.04
CA PRO A 471 23.21 30.27 -7.16
C PRO A 471 24.28 29.54 -6.35
N SER A 472 24.38 28.20 -6.44
CA SER A 472 25.34 27.43 -5.65
C SER A 472 26.76 27.60 -6.19
N ASP A 473 27.70 28.01 -5.35
CA ASP A 473 29.13 28.08 -5.71
C ASP A 473 29.79 26.70 -5.78
N GLN A 474 29.12 25.65 -5.27
CA GLN A 474 29.63 24.28 -5.27
C GLN A 474 29.46 23.60 -6.63
N VAL A 475 28.34 23.87 -7.30
CA VAL A 475 28.02 23.22 -8.57
C VAL A 475 28.75 23.94 -9.70
N ASP A 476 29.48 23.19 -10.51
CA ASP A 476 30.21 23.75 -11.63
C ASP A 476 29.28 24.30 -12.72
N TYR A 477 29.79 25.26 -13.48
CA TYR A 477 29.00 26.01 -14.44
C TYR A 477 28.46 25.16 -15.60
N GLU A 478 29.23 24.17 -16.07
CA GLU A 478 28.82 23.22 -17.11
C GLU A 478 27.62 22.37 -16.64
N THR A 479 27.67 21.85 -15.41
CA THR A 479 26.53 21.14 -14.81
C THR A 479 25.30 22.04 -14.70
N LYS A 480 25.45 23.32 -14.33
CA LYS A 480 24.32 24.27 -14.29
C LYS A 480 23.69 24.47 -15.68
N GLY A 481 24.52 24.60 -16.72
CA GLY A 481 24.08 24.71 -18.11
C GLY A 481 23.28 23.49 -18.56
N ASN A 482 23.82 22.29 -18.34
CA ASN A 482 23.15 21.03 -18.71
C ASN A 482 21.79 20.88 -18.03
N LEU A 483 21.68 21.25 -16.75
CA LEU A 483 20.40 21.18 -16.02
C LEU A 483 19.39 22.22 -16.50
N LEU A 484 19.84 23.43 -16.89
CA LEU A 484 18.97 24.43 -17.51
C LEU A 484 18.44 23.94 -18.86
N GLU A 485 19.27 23.32 -19.70
CA GLU A 485 18.81 22.75 -20.96
C GLU A 485 17.73 21.67 -20.76
N VAL A 486 17.90 20.79 -19.78
CA VAL A 486 16.89 19.79 -19.41
C VAL A 486 15.59 20.47 -18.99
N ALA A 487 15.67 21.50 -18.15
CA ALA A 487 14.49 22.27 -17.73
C ALA A 487 13.79 22.97 -18.91
N ILE A 488 14.54 23.44 -19.91
CA ILE A 488 13.97 24.04 -21.12
C ILE A 488 13.22 23.02 -21.97
N ARG A 489 13.73 21.79 -22.08
CA ARG A 489 13.03 20.70 -22.79
C ARG A 489 11.63 20.44 -22.22
N ALA A 490 11.41 20.68 -20.92
CA ALA A 490 10.10 20.49 -20.27
C ALA A 490 8.97 21.28 -20.93
N PHE A 491 9.25 22.50 -21.40
CA PHE A 491 8.23 23.38 -21.98
C PHE A 491 8.43 23.65 -23.48
N ARG A 492 9.62 23.41 -24.03
CA ARG A 492 9.95 23.69 -25.44
C ARG A 492 8.93 23.10 -26.41
N ASP A 493 8.56 21.84 -26.20
CA ASP A 493 7.70 21.08 -27.10
C ASP A 493 6.20 21.24 -26.77
N LEU A 494 5.86 22.03 -25.74
CA LEU A 494 4.48 22.37 -25.44
C LEU A 494 3.96 23.45 -26.41
N PRO A 495 2.69 23.33 -26.86
CA PRO A 495 2.02 24.37 -27.64
C PRO A 495 2.07 25.74 -26.96
N ARG A 496 1.99 26.82 -27.74
CA ARG A 496 1.94 28.20 -27.22
C ARG A 496 0.55 28.65 -26.78
N GLU A 497 -0.49 27.97 -27.25
CA GLU A 497 -1.90 28.31 -27.01
C GLU A 497 -2.67 27.14 -26.35
N GLY A 498 -3.88 27.42 -25.87
CA GLY A 498 -4.74 26.45 -25.18
C GLY A 498 -4.24 26.07 -23.78
N GLY A 499 -4.77 24.99 -23.21
CA GLY A 499 -4.41 24.53 -21.87
C GLY A 499 -2.92 24.20 -21.69
N LEU A 500 -2.32 23.53 -22.68
CA LEU A 500 -0.88 23.26 -22.68
C LEU A 500 -0.04 24.53 -22.85
N GLY A 501 -0.54 25.54 -23.58
CA GLY A 501 0.06 26.88 -23.64
C GLY A 501 0.06 27.59 -22.30
N ARG A 502 -1.01 27.45 -21.51
CA ARG A 502 -1.05 27.95 -20.12
C ARG A 502 -0.01 27.23 -19.25
N LEU A 503 0.13 25.91 -19.38
CA LEU A 503 1.18 25.16 -18.67
C LEU A 503 2.59 25.60 -19.08
N ARG A 504 2.83 25.86 -20.37
CA ARG A 504 4.10 26.42 -20.87
C ARG A 504 4.42 27.75 -20.19
N GLN A 505 3.46 28.66 -20.13
CA GLN A 505 3.63 29.97 -19.48
C GLN A 505 3.92 29.83 -17.98
N VAL A 506 3.23 28.93 -17.27
CA VAL A 506 3.50 28.65 -15.85
C VAL A 506 4.92 28.10 -15.67
N THR A 507 5.34 27.19 -16.53
CA THR A 507 6.68 26.58 -16.47
C THR A 507 7.77 27.63 -16.70
N ILE A 508 7.62 28.45 -17.75
CA ILE A 508 8.52 29.57 -18.04
C ILE A 508 8.58 30.55 -16.86
N ALA A 509 7.43 30.96 -16.32
CA ALA A 509 7.37 31.89 -15.21
C ALA A 509 7.97 31.32 -13.92
N SER A 510 7.77 30.03 -13.67
CA SER A 510 8.37 29.30 -12.55
C SER A 510 9.89 29.28 -12.66
N ILE A 511 10.43 28.90 -13.82
CA ILE A 511 11.88 28.89 -14.07
C ILE A 511 12.47 30.29 -13.94
N ALA A 512 11.87 31.30 -14.59
CA ALA A 512 12.36 32.67 -14.54
C ALA A 512 12.39 33.25 -13.11
N LYS A 513 11.43 32.86 -12.26
CA LYS A 513 11.31 33.37 -10.87
C LYS A 513 11.87 32.42 -9.81
N GLY A 514 12.39 31.24 -10.16
CA GLY A 514 12.85 30.24 -9.19
C GLY A 514 11.74 29.61 -8.34
N GLY A 515 10.54 29.45 -8.90
CA GLY A 515 9.39 28.80 -8.27
C GLY A 515 8.53 29.72 -7.38
N LEU A 516 7.94 29.14 -6.33
CA LEU A 516 6.89 29.75 -5.49
C LEU A 516 7.33 31.03 -4.74
N SER A 517 8.58 31.07 -4.26
CA SER A 517 9.03 32.10 -3.32
C SER A 517 9.79 33.26 -3.97
N GLY A 518 9.91 33.27 -5.30
CA GLY A 518 10.81 34.17 -6.00
C GLY A 518 12.30 33.83 -5.82
N ALA A 519 13.13 34.37 -6.70
CA ALA A 519 14.57 34.22 -6.70
C ALA A 519 15.26 35.56 -6.46
N GLY A 520 16.52 35.52 -6.03
CA GLY A 520 17.34 36.72 -5.82
C GLY A 520 18.02 37.19 -7.12
N ALA A 521 18.62 38.39 -7.07
CA ALA A 521 19.29 38.99 -8.23
C ALA A 521 20.43 38.13 -8.80
N ASP A 522 21.14 37.37 -7.96
CA ASP A 522 22.22 36.48 -8.42
C ASP A 522 21.69 35.32 -9.26
N TYR A 523 20.53 34.76 -8.88
CA TYR A 523 19.86 33.74 -9.70
C TYR A 523 19.49 34.30 -11.07
N GLU A 524 18.85 35.47 -11.12
CA GLU A 524 18.40 36.09 -12.37
C GLU A 524 19.59 36.41 -13.30
N ARG A 525 20.70 36.88 -12.73
CA ARG A 525 21.93 37.16 -13.47
C ARG A 525 22.51 35.87 -14.04
N THR A 526 22.83 34.89 -13.20
CA THR A 526 23.45 33.63 -13.65
C THR A 526 22.54 32.86 -14.60
N LEU A 527 21.21 32.91 -14.42
CA LEU A 527 20.26 32.32 -15.37
C LEU A 527 20.35 32.99 -16.75
N SER A 528 20.50 34.32 -16.79
CA SER A 528 20.68 35.07 -18.04
C SER A 528 22.02 34.75 -18.70
N ASP A 529 23.10 34.67 -17.91
CA ASP A 529 24.43 34.28 -18.39
C ASP A 529 24.38 32.89 -19.04
N LEU A 530 23.82 31.90 -18.33
CA LEU A 530 23.66 30.52 -18.82
C LEU A 530 22.78 30.44 -20.07
N TYR A 531 21.67 31.19 -20.11
CA TYR A 531 20.80 31.23 -21.30
C TYR A 531 21.53 31.76 -22.55
N GLY A 532 22.46 32.70 -22.36
CA GLY A 532 23.27 33.26 -23.45
C GLY A 532 24.22 32.25 -24.09
N GLU A 533 24.57 31.19 -23.38
CA GLU A 533 25.46 30.12 -23.85
C GLU A 533 24.73 28.97 -24.56
N ILE A 534 23.40 28.90 -24.42
CA ILE A 534 22.58 27.91 -25.13
C ILE A 534 22.70 28.13 -26.64
N ASP A 535 22.79 27.01 -27.37
CA ASP A 535 22.88 26.99 -28.84
C ASP A 535 21.86 27.92 -29.52
N ARG A 536 22.34 28.82 -30.38
CA ARG A 536 21.51 29.83 -31.07
C ARG A 536 20.27 29.26 -31.79
N PRO A 537 20.31 28.07 -32.43
CA PRO A 537 19.11 27.47 -32.99
C PRO A 537 17.98 27.25 -31.97
N TRP A 538 18.32 26.91 -30.72
CA TRP A 538 17.33 26.74 -29.64
C TRP A 538 16.75 28.06 -29.20
N GLN A 539 17.55 29.13 -29.15
CA GLN A 539 17.10 30.46 -28.71
C GLN A 539 15.96 31.01 -29.58
N ASN A 540 15.95 30.72 -30.89
CA ASN A 540 14.91 31.17 -31.82
C ASN A 540 13.48 30.71 -31.43
N ASP A 541 13.36 29.54 -30.80
CA ASP A 541 12.07 28.97 -30.40
C ASP A 541 11.63 29.38 -28.98
N LEU A 542 12.49 30.12 -28.27
CA LEU A 542 12.40 30.44 -26.84
C LEU A 542 12.14 31.94 -26.57
N GLY A 543 11.63 32.70 -27.54
CA GLY A 543 11.42 34.15 -27.38
C GLY A 543 10.50 34.55 -26.21
N ASP A 544 9.56 33.68 -25.83
CA ASP A 544 8.71 33.89 -24.64
C ASP A 544 9.49 33.68 -23.33
N PHE A 545 10.42 32.73 -23.31
CA PHE A 545 11.34 32.53 -22.19
C PHE A 545 12.36 33.68 -22.10
N GLU A 546 12.93 34.12 -23.22
CA GLU A 546 13.84 35.26 -23.31
C GLU A 546 13.23 36.53 -22.72
N GLN A 547 11.96 36.79 -23.06
CA GLN A 547 11.19 37.89 -22.51
C GLN A 547 11.00 37.74 -20.99
N ALA A 548 10.68 36.54 -20.52
CA ALA A 548 10.40 36.26 -19.11
C ALA A 548 11.62 36.47 -18.20
N ILE A 549 12.81 36.06 -18.65
CA ILE A 549 14.06 36.29 -17.90
C ILE A 549 14.61 37.71 -18.10
N GLY A 550 14.02 38.50 -19.01
CA GLY A 550 14.45 39.87 -19.27
C GLY A 550 15.82 39.98 -19.95
N TYR A 551 16.20 38.98 -20.75
CA TYR A 551 17.54 38.83 -21.32
C TYR A 551 18.03 40.05 -22.10
N GLN A 552 17.14 40.70 -22.87
CA GLN A 552 17.47 41.93 -23.61
C GLN A 552 17.89 43.07 -22.68
N ARG A 553 17.25 43.22 -21.51
CA ARG A 553 17.66 44.22 -20.51
C ARG A 553 19.02 43.90 -19.90
N TRP A 554 19.29 42.61 -19.66
CA TRP A 554 20.59 42.14 -19.18
C TRP A 554 21.71 42.39 -20.21
N LEU A 555 21.48 42.10 -21.50
CA LEU A 555 22.43 42.41 -22.58
C LEU A 555 22.76 43.91 -22.66
N HIS A 556 21.78 44.77 -22.41
CA HIS A 556 21.98 46.22 -22.37
C HIS A 556 22.77 46.70 -21.14
N GLN A 557 22.77 45.97 -20.04
CA GLN A 557 23.54 46.31 -18.83
C GLN A 557 25.00 45.84 -18.92
N LEU A 558 25.30 44.86 -19.77
CA LEU A 558 26.66 44.37 -20.03
C LEU A 558 27.45 45.20 -21.06
N ARG A 559 26.75 45.94 -21.91
CA ARG A 559 27.32 46.88 -22.89
C ARG A 559 27.48 48.25 -22.26
#